data_AF-A0A1F7IJ19-F1
#
_entry.id   AF-A0A1F7IJ19-F1
#
_cell.length_a   1.000
_cell.length_b   1.000
_cell.length_c   1.000
_cell.angle_alpha   90.00
_cell.angle_beta   90.00
_cell.angle_gamma   90.00
#
_symmetry.space_group_name_H-M   'P 1'
#
loop_
_entity.id
_entity.type
_entity.pdbx_description
1 polymer ?
#
loop_
_entity_poly.entity_id
_entity_poly.type
_entity_poly.pdbx_seq_one_letter_code
_entity_poly.pdbx_strand_id
1 'polypeptide(L)'
;MKIKNRNPALLLEGEKVDPIIEFYFEFNHLKQLFRQGWIKRKIPEDKAESVADHLLGTAILTLILSDAQLESLNILKLLKMALIHELGEIYIGDVAPSDFIPKKLKYDWEFKAIVELFSKIPNGKEYINLWKEYEELKTKEAQFVKQIDLLEAALQEVIYKIQYKDKYLINKSLPEILPWTEKRLQDKRLLQILNEAKKLLPKSSQK
;
A
#
# COMPACT_ATOMS: atom_id res chain seq x y z
N MET A 1 -6.10 7.73 14.25
CA MET A 1 -6.32 6.89 13.05
C MET A 1 -7.77 6.44 13.02
N LYS A 2 -8.41 6.43 11.84
CA LYS A 2 -9.75 5.84 11.65
C LYS A 2 -9.63 4.40 11.16
N ILE A 3 -10.54 3.53 11.60
CA ILE A 3 -10.59 2.11 11.26
C ILE A 3 -12.03 1.68 10.94
N LYS A 4 -12.21 0.69 10.08
CA LYS A 4 -13.51 0.05 9.78
C LYS A 4 -14.02 -0.73 10.99
N ASN A 5 -13.12 -1.44 11.67
CA ASN A 5 -13.41 -2.19 12.88
C ASN A 5 -12.13 -2.45 13.70
N ARG A 6 -12.26 -3.06 14.88
CA ARG A 6 -11.12 -3.44 15.74
C ARG A 6 -10.28 -4.54 15.11
N ASN A 7 -9.02 -4.64 15.55
CA ASN A 7 -8.10 -5.72 15.17
C ASN A 7 -8.71 -7.11 15.51
N PRO A 8 -8.93 -7.99 14.52
CA PRO A 8 -9.46 -9.33 14.75
C PRO A 8 -8.58 -10.19 15.65
N ALA A 9 -7.27 -9.97 15.73
CA ALA A 9 -6.38 -10.72 16.62
C ALA A 9 -6.77 -10.59 18.10
N LEU A 10 -7.48 -9.52 18.49
CA LEU A 10 -8.00 -9.37 19.85
C LEU A 10 -9.10 -10.40 20.20
N LEU A 11 -9.71 -11.04 19.20
CA LEU A 11 -10.69 -12.11 19.41
C LEU A 11 -10.04 -13.42 19.89
N LEU A 12 -8.71 -13.52 19.82
CA LEU A 12 -7.94 -14.68 20.25
C LEU A 12 -7.38 -14.51 21.67
N GLU A 13 -7.70 -13.42 22.37
CA GLU A 13 -7.16 -13.15 23.71
C GLU A 13 -7.57 -14.25 24.70
N GLY A 14 -6.58 -14.93 25.28
CA GLY A 14 -6.78 -16.05 26.20
C GLY A 14 -6.95 -17.42 25.53
N GLU A 15 -7.01 -17.46 24.19
CA GLU A 15 -7.14 -18.70 23.44
C GLU A 15 -5.78 -19.29 23.04
N LYS A 16 -5.66 -20.61 23.09
CA LYS A 16 -4.49 -21.33 22.55
C LYS A 16 -4.82 -21.84 21.16
N VAL A 17 -4.33 -21.15 20.14
CA VAL A 17 -4.58 -21.49 18.73
C VAL A 17 -3.30 -21.85 17.99
N ASP A 18 -3.46 -22.43 16.79
CA ASP A 18 -2.35 -22.66 15.88
C ASP A 18 -1.73 -21.33 15.42
N PRO A 19 -0.39 -21.21 15.31
CA PRO A 19 0.27 -19.97 14.87
C PRO A 19 -0.22 -19.45 13.51
N ILE A 20 -0.70 -20.31 12.60
CA ILE A 20 -1.27 -19.88 11.32
C ILE A 20 -2.62 -19.19 11.52
N ILE A 21 -3.42 -19.60 12.50
CA ILE A 21 -4.68 -18.93 12.87
C ILE A 21 -4.35 -17.54 13.44
N GLU A 22 -3.39 -17.46 14.35
CA GLU A 22 -2.93 -16.19 14.92
C GLU A 22 -2.45 -15.22 13.82
N PHE A 23 -1.53 -15.67 12.96
CA PHE A 23 -1.03 -14.90 11.83
C PHE A 23 -2.16 -14.42 10.90
N TYR A 24 -3.12 -15.30 10.59
CA TYR A 24 -4.25 -14.94 9.73
C TYR A 24 -5.11 -13.85 10.38
N PHE A 25 -5.39 -13.93 11.67
CA PHE A 25 -6.18 -12.93 12.39
C PHE A 25 -5.44 -11.58 12.47
N GLU A 26 -4.12 -11.59 12.69
CA GLU A 26 -3.28 -10.39 12.65
C GLU A 26 -3.29 -9.74 11.26
N PHE A 27 -3.08 -10.52 10.20
CA PHE A 27 -3.17 -10.04 8.81
C PHE A 27 -4.54 -9.44 8.49
N ASN A 28 -5.64 -10.02 8.98
CA ASN A 28 -6.99 -9.50 8.73
C ASN A 28 -7.23 -8.10 9.34
N HIS A 29 -6.35 -7.61 10.21
CA HIS A 29 -6.42 -6.23 10.67
C HIS A 29 -6.24 -5.24 9.51
N LEU A 30 -5.45 -5.56 8.48
CA LEU A 30 -5.27 -4.70 7.31
C LEU A 30 -6.57 -4.46 6.54
N LYS A 31 -7.53 -5.39 6.61
CA LYS A 31 -8.87 -5.19 6.05
C LYS A 31 -9.68 -4.16 6.84
N GLN A 32 -9.33 -3.94 8.10
CA GLN A 32 -9.97 -2.98 8.99
C GLN A 32 -9.29 -1.62 9.00
N LEU A 33 -8.05 -1.52 8.52
CA LEU A 33 -7.34 -0.25 8.41
C LEU A 33 -7.76 0.47 7.15
N PHE A 34 -8.31 1.68 7.27
CA PHE A 34 -8.42 2.57 6.12
C PHE A 34 -7.04 3.05 5.70
N ARG A 35 -6.83 3.23 4.39
CA ARG A 35 -5.77 4.11 3.89
C ARG A 35 -6.07 5.54 4.33
N GLN A 36 -5.40 6.02 5.37
CA GLN A 36 -5.64 7.31 6.03
C GLN A 36 -5.47 8.47 5.06
N GLY A 37 -4.61 8.32 4.04
CA GLY A 37 -4.47 9.27 2.95
C GLY A 37 -5.80 9.65 2.30
N TRP A 38 -6.73 8.71 2.12
CA TRP A 38 -8.06 8.95 1.53
C TRP A 38 -9.04 9.57 2.52
N ILE A 39 -9.04 9.09 3.76
CA ILE A 39 -9.85 9.65 4.85
C ILE A 39 -9.52 11.14 5.05
N LYS A 40 -8.23 11.48 5.07
CA LYS A 40 -7.77 12.87 5.20
C LYS A 40 -8.13 13.73 3.99
N ARG A 41 -8.24 13.12 2.81
CA ARG A 41 -8.75 13.72 1.57
C ARG A 41 -10.28 13.72 1.47
N LYS A 42 -10.97 13.36 2.54
CA LYS A 42 -12.44 13.39 2.67
C LYS A 42 -13.17 12.37 1.80
N ILE A 43 -12.50 11.29 1.38
CA ILE A 43 -13.23 10.12 0.88
C ILE A 43 -14.03 9.54 2.06
N PRO A 44 -15.35 9.31 1.90
CA PRO A 44 -16.18 8.72 2.95
C PRO A 44 -15.71 7.32 3.35
N GLU A 45 -15.94 6.95 4.60
CA GLU A 45 -15.51 5.66 5.17
C GLU A 45 -16.14 4.45 4.48
N ASP A 46 -17.38 4.54 4.01
CA ASP A 46 -18.06 3.49 3.25
C ASP A 46 -17.50 3.29 1.83
N LYS A 47 -16.62 4.20 1.38
CA LYS A 47 -16.04 4.23 0.04
C LYS A 47 -14.52 4.14 0.02
N ALA A 48 -13.89 4.42 1.16
CA ALA A 48 -12.44 4.42 1.28
C ALA A 48 -11.92 2.98 1.31
N GLU A 49 -10.95 2.71 0.45
CA GLU A 49 -10.22 1.46 0.46
C GLU A 49 -9.49 1.22 1.80
N SER A 50 -9.32 -0.06 2.11
CA SER A 50 -8.44 -0.53 3.17
C SER A 50 -7.01 -0.73 2.70
N VAL A 51 -6.08 -0.90 3.64
CA VAL A 51 -4.70 -1.29 3.33
C VAL A 51 -4.67 -2.64 2.59
N ALA A 52 -5.56 -3.57 2.94
CA ALA A 52 -5.68 -4.83 2.21
C ALA A 52 -6.17 -4.68 0.76
N ASP A 53 -7.05 -3.71 0.47
CA ASP A 53 -7.51 -3.43 -0.89
C ASP A 53 -6.35 -2.90 -1.76
N HIS A 54 -5.56 -1.98 -1.22
CA HIS A 54 -4.35 -1.43 -1.84
C HIS A 54 -3.28 -2.51 -2.09
N LEU A 55 -3.05 -3.41 -1.12
CA LEU A 55 -2.13 -4.54 -1.28
C LEU A 55 -2.52 -5.46 -2.44
N LEU A 56 -3.82 -5.78 -2.56
CA LEU A 56 -4.33 -6.59 -3.67
C LEU A 56 -4.13 -5.87 -5.01
N GLY A 57 -4.50 -4.59 -5.10
CA GLY A 57 -4.30 -3.77 -6.30
C GLY A 57 -2.84 -3.74 -6.73
N THR A 58 -1.94 -3.52 -5.78
CA THR A 58 -0.49 -3.46 -6.00
C THR A 58 0.05 -4.81 -6.47
N ALA A 59 -0.37 -5.92 -5.85
CA ALA A 59 0.05 -7.26 -6.25
C ALA A 59 -0.45 -7.64 -7.66
N ILE A 60 -1.70 -7.31 -8.00
CA ILE A 60 -2.27 -7.58 -9.33
C ILE A 60 -1.57 -6.74 -10.40
N LEU A 61 -1.33 -5.45 -10.15
CA LEU A 61 -0.56 -4.61 -11.07
C LEU A 61 0.88 -5.10 -11.22
N THR A 62 1.49 -5.55 -10.13
CA THR A 62 2.84 -6.14 -10.15
C THR A 62 2.88 -7.36 -11.06
N LEU A 63 1.93 -8.29 -10.89
CA LEU A 63 1.81 -9.47 -11.73
C LEU A 63 1.75 -9.09 -13.22
N ILE A 64 0.75 -8.28 -13.60
CA ILE A 64 0.46 -7.95 -15.00
C ILE A 64 1.58 -7.13 -15.65
N LEU A 65 2.17 -6.18 -14.92
CA LEU A 65 3.19 -5.29 -15.48
C LEU A 65 4.58 -5.91 -15.50
N SER A 66 4.81 -6.96 -14.70
CA SER A 66 6.06 -7.71 -14.69
C SER A 66 6.22 -8.66 -15.89
N ASP A 67 5.11 -9.06 -16.55
CA ASP A 67 5.14 -9.93 -17.74
C ASP A 67 5.92 -9.33 -18.92
N ALA A 68 6.00 -8.00 -19.00
CA ALA A 68 6.81 -7.31 -20.00
C ALA A 68 8.32 -7.25 -19.66
N GLN A 69 8.72 -7.73 -18.48
CA GLN A 69 10.08 -7.62 -17.94
C GLN A 69 10.68 -8.97 -17.48
N LEU A 70 10.09 -10.09 -17.94
CA LEU A 70 10.39 -11.47 -17.50
C LEU A 70 11.87 -11.87 -17.54
N GLU A 71 12.66 -11.31 -18.46
CA GLU A 71 14.09 -11.63 -18.59
C GLU A 71 14.98 -10.93 -17.55
N SER A 72 14.44 -9.95 -16.82
CA SER A 72 15.23 -9.05 -15.97
C SER A 72 14.83 -9.01 -14.50
N LEU A 73 13.68 -9.56 -14.14
CA LEU A 73 13.12 -9.52 -12.79
C LEU A 73 12.64 -10.90 -12.33
N ASN A 74 12.83 -11.20 -11.04
CA ASN A 74 12.26 -12.39 -10.43
C ASN A 74 10.78 -12.14 -10.03
N ILE A 75 9.85 -12.67 -10.82
CA ILE A 75 8.40 -12.47 -10.64
C ILE A 75 7.90 -12.99 -9.29
N LEU A 76 8.35 -14.17 -8.86
CA LEU A 76 7.95 -14.71 -7.56
C LEU A 76 8.39 -13.79 -6.42
N LYS A 77 9.60 -13.23 -6.52
CA LYS A 77 10.11 -12.26 -5.54
C LYS A 77 9.32 -10.96 -5.55
N LEU A 78 8.99 -10.43 -6.74
CA LEU A 78 8.15 -9.24 -6.89
C LEU A 78 6.78 -9.42 -6.23
N LEU A 79 6.11 -10.54 -6.50
CA LEU A 79 4.79 -10.83 -5.94
C LEU A 79 4.85 -11.00 -4.43
N LYS A 80 5.83 -11.77 -3.91
CA LYS A 80 6.04 -11.90 -2.47
C LYS A 80 6.26 -10.52 -1.84
N MET A 81 7.06 -9.67 -2.46
CA MET A 81 7.36 -8.32 -1.96
C MET A 81 6.13 -7.42 -1.97
N ALA A 82 5.38 -7.38 -3.08
CA ALA A 82 4.14 -6.61 -3.20
C ALA A 82 3.09 -7.04 -2.17
N LEU A 83 2.97 -8.35 -1.88
CA LEU A 83 2.02 -8.86 -0.90
C LEU A 83 2.38 -8.51 0.55
N ILE A 84 3.66 -8.26 0.85
CA ILE A 84 4.11 -8.06 2.24
C ILE A 84 4.51 -6.62 2.58
N HIS A 85 4.63 -5.71 1.61
CA HIS A 85 5.29 -4.42 1.81
C HIS A 85 4.63 -3.54 2.90
N GLU A 86 3.30 -3.57 3.03
CA GLU A 86 2.56 -2.80 4.05
C GLU A 86 2.21 -3.64 5.30
N LEU A 87 2.72 -4.87 5.47
CA LEU A 87 2.34 -5.69 6.66
C LEU A 87 2.86 -5.11 7.97
N GLY A 88 3.85 -4.20 7.93
CA GLY A 88 4.29 -3.45 9.10
C GLY A 88 3.16 -2.61 9.72
N GLU A 89 2.16 -2.23 8.93
CA GLU A 89 1.02 -1.43 9.37
C GLU A 89 0.03 -2.19 10.27
N ILE A 90 0.13 -3.52 10.37
CA ILE A 90 -0.77 -4.34 11.18
C ILE A 90 -0.86 -3.85 12.63
N TYR A 91 0.25 -3.42 13.25
CA TYR A 91 0.21 -2.93 14.65
C TYR A 91 0.20 -1.42 14.76
N ILE A 92 0.80 -0.71 13.79
CA ILE A 92 1.04 0.73 13.90
C ILE A 92 -0.05 1.56 13.21
N GLY A 93 -0.79 0.95 12.27
CA GLY A 93 -1.72 1.63 11.39
C GLY A 93 -1.12 2.19 10.10
N ASP A 94 -1.98 2.63 9.18
CA ASP A 94 -1.55 3.37 7.99
C ASP A 94 -1.08 4.78 8.39
N VAL A 95 0.23 5.00 8.34
CA VAL A 95 0.87 6.28 8.66
C VAL A 95 1.11 7.03 7.35
N ALA A 96 0.24 7.99 7.06
CA ALA A 96 0.33 8.78 5.85
C ALA A 96 1.49 9.80 5.93
N PRO A 97 2.08 10.23 4.80
CA PRO A 97 3.14 11.26 4.80
C PRO A 97 2.77 12.56 5.53
N SER A 98 1.47 12.90 5.52
CA SER A 98 0.89 14.04 6.22
C SER A 98 0.85 13.93 7.76
N ASP A 99 1.22 12.79 8.34
CA ASP A 99 1.36 12.62 9.80
C ASP A 99 2.70 13.16 10.33
N PHE A 100 3.62 13.57 9.44
CA PHE A 100 4.92 14.15 9.78
C PHE A 100 5.78 13.26 10.70
N ILE A 101 5.54 11.94 10.70
CA ILE A 101 6.37 10.98 11.40
C ILE A 101 7.73 10.87 10.69
N PRO A 102 8.86 10.99 11.40
CA PRO A 102 10.19 10.83 10.80
C PRO A 102 10.34 9.45 10.14
N LYS A 103 10.92 9.41 8.95
CA LYS A 103 11.10 8.15 8.18
C LYS A 103 11.77 7.05 8.99
N LYS A 104 12.80 7.39 9.77
CA LYS A 104 13.51 6.44 10.65
C LYS A 104 12.59 5.86 11.72
N LEU A 105 11.78 6.70 12.35
CA LEU A 105 10.86 6.27 13.40
C LEU A 105 9.76 5.35 12.85
N LYS A 106 9.19 5.70 11.69
CA LYS A 106 8.25 4.83 10.96
C LYS A 106 8.90 3.47 10.66
N TYR A 107 10.11 3.48 10.09
CA TYR A 107 10.85 2.26 9.80
C TYR A 107 11.07 1.39 11.05
N ASP A 108 11.52 1.98 12.17
CA ASP A 108 11.80 1.22 13.39
C ASP A 108 10.52 0.57 13.96
N TRP A 109 9.39 1.26 13.88
CA TRP A 109 8.08 0.72 14.29
C TRP A 109 7.60 -0.40 13.38
N GLU A 110 7.66 -0.21 12.06
CA GLU A 110 7.26 -1.23 11.08
C GLU A 110 8.18 -2.44 11.12
N PHE A 111 9.48 -2.22 11.32
CA PHE A 111 10.43 -3.32 11.43
C PHE A 111 10.14 -4.19 12.65
N LYS A 112 9.80 -3.57 13.80
CA LYS A 112 9.36 -4.32 14.99
C LYS A 112 8.10 -5.14 14.69
N ALA A 113 7.12 -4.54 14.02
CA ALA A 113 5.89 -5.21 13.63
C ALA A 113 6.13 -6.43 12.72
N ILE A 114 6.98 -6.26 11.70
CA ILE A 114 7.35 -7.31 10.76
C ILE A 114 8.08 -8.46 11.44
N VAL A 115 9.01 -8.16 12.36
CA VAL A 115 9.70 -9.18 13.15
C VAL A 115 8.71 -9.96 14.01
N GLU A 116 7.81 -9.25 14.71
CA GLU A 116 6.80 -9.88 15.57
C GLU A 116 5.89 -10.81 14.77
N LEU A 117 5.33 -10.33 13.65
CA LEU A 117 4.43 -11.08 12.78
C LEU A 117 5.10 -12.35 12.20
N PHE A 118 6.29 -12.19 11.62
CA PHE A 118 6.94 -13.28 10.89
C PHE A 118 7.73 -14.23 11.79
N SER A 119 8.05 -13.87 13.03
CA SER A 119 8.73 -14.77 13.97
C SER A 119 7.93 -16.02 14.33
N LYS A 120 6.60 -15.96 14.15
CA LYS A 120 5.64 -17.02 14.49
C LYS A 120 5.45 -18.06 13.38
N ILE A 121 5.97 -17.82 12.18
CA ILE A 121 5.73 -18.68 11.00
C ILE A 121 7.00 -19.33 10.43
N PRO A 122 6.89 -20.48 9.75
CA PRO A 122 8.01 -21.07 9.01
C PRO A 122 8.60 -20.10 7.99
N ASN A 123 9.92 -20.12 7.82
CA ASN A 123 10.65 -19.23 6.90
C ASN A 123 10.46 -17.71 7.17
N GLY A 124 10.01 -17.31 8.36
CA GLY A 124 9.82 -15.90 8.74
C GLY A 124 11.00 -14.97 8.41
N LYS A 125 12.24 -15.46 8.56
CA LYS A 125 13.46 -14.70 8.22
C LYS A 125 13.52 -14.29 6.75
N GLU A 126 13.02 -15.10 5.82
CA GLU A 126 12.98 -14.77 4.39
C GLU A 126 12.07 -13.57 4.14
N TYR A 127 10.87 -13.58 4.73
CA TYR A 127 9.90 -12.49 4.60
C TYR A 127 10.39 -11.20 5.26
N ILE A 128 11.02 -11.29 6.45
CA ILE A 128 11.62 -10.13 7.11
C ILE A 128 12.71 -9.50 6.23
N ASN A 129 13.58 -10.33 5.63
CA ASN A 129 14.63 -9.83 4.73
C ASN A 129 14.05 -9.23 3.45
N LEU A 130 12.99 -9.81 2.91
CA LEU A 130 12.31 -9.30 1.72
C LEU A 130 11.63 -7.95 1.98
N TRP A 131 11.00 -7.78 3.15
CA TRP A 131 10.45 -6.50 3.57
C TRP A 131 11.55 -5.44 3.74
N LYS A 132 12.68 -5.79 4.38
CA LYS A 132 13.84 -4.87 4.46
C LYS A 132 14.36 -4.45 3.10
N GLU A 133 14.45 -5.40 2.17
CA GLU A 133 14.90 -5.12 0.81
C GLU A 133 14.00 -4.10 0.11
N TYR A 134 12.68 -4.22 0.28
CA TYR A 134 11.71 -3.24 -0.20
C TYR A 134 11.98 -1.85 0.38
N GLU A 135 12.12 -1.73 1.71
CA GLU A 135 12.36 -0.44 2.37
C GLU A 135 13.70 0.21 2.00
N GLU A 136 14.74 -0.60 1.74
CA GLU A 136 16.06 -0.12 1.35
C GLU A 136 16.12 0.40 -0.09
N LEU A 137 15.24 -0.06 -0.98
CA LEU A 137 15.14 0.37 -2.39
C LEU A 137 16.45 0.26 -3.18
N LYS A 138 17.29 -0.73 -2.86
CA LYS A 138 18.59 -0.95 -3.54
C LYS A 138 18.52 -1.90 -4.73
N THR A 139 17.57 -2.82 -4.75
CA THR A 139 17.41 -3.82 -5.81
C THR A 139 16.42 -3.36 -6.88
N LYS A 140 16.54 -3.94 -8.08
CA LYS A 140 15.60 -3.64 -9.18
C LYS A 140 14.18 -4.06 -8.82
N GLU A 141 14.02 -5.18 -8.13
CA GLU A 141 12.72 -5.66 -7.66
C GLU A 141 12.08 -4.69 -6.67
N ALA A 142 12.82 -4.24 -5.64
CA ALA A 142 12.32 -3.27 -4.68
C ALA A 142 11.92 -1.94 -5.33
N GLN A 143 12.76 -1.44 -6.23
CA GLN A 143 12.48 -0.21 -6.98
C GLN A 143 11.26 -0.36 -7.91
N PHE A 144 11.08 -1.54 -8.53
CA PHE A 144 9.94 -1.80 -9.40
C PHE A 144 8.64 -1.89 -8.61
N VAL A 145 8.58 -2.69 -7.54
CA VAL A 145 7.40 -2.77 -6.66
C VAL A 145 7.07 -1.40 -6.08
N LYS A 146 8.07 -0.61 -5.69
CA LYS A 146 7.82 0.74 -5.18
C LYS A 146 7.15 1.64 -6.20
N GLN A 147 7.55 1.57 -7.47
CA GLN A 147 6.89 2.34 -8.53
C GLN A 147 5.47 1.87 -8.80
N ILE A 148 5.20 0.56 -8.67
CA ILE A 148 3.85 0.02 -8.81
C ILE A 148 2.94 0.47 -7.66
N ASP A 149 3.42 0.44 -6.41
CA ASP A 149 2.71 1.02 -5.25
C ASP A 149 2.32 2.48 -5.50
N LEU A 150 3.27 3.30 -5.98
CA LEU A 150 3.00 4.69 -6.36
C LEU A 150 1.97 4.84 -7.49
N LEU A 151 2.04 3.96 -8.49
CA LEU A 151 1.12 3.96 -9.63
C LEU A 151 -0.29 3.53 -9.19
N GLU A 152 -0.41 2.51 -8.34
CA GLU A 152 -1.68 2.00 -7.82
C GLU A 152 -2.45 3.12 -7.11
N ALA A 153 -1.79 3.81 -6.17
CA ALA A 153 -2.42 4.89 -5.43
C ALA A 153 -2.86 6.05 -6.35
N ALA A 154 -2.12 6.31 -7.43
CA ALA A 154 -2.47 7.31 -8.42
C ALA A 154 -3.66 6.89 -9.31
N LEU A 155 -3.71 5.62 -9.72
CA LEU A 155 -4.85 5.07 -10.45
C LEU A 155 -6.11 5.06 -9.58
N GLN A 156 -5.97 4.78 -8.29
CA GLN A 156 -7.07 4.88 -7.34
C GLN A 156 -7.58 6.32 -7.20
N GLU A 157 -6.68 7.33 -7.20
CA GLU A 157 -7.10 8.74 -7.26
C GLU A 157 -7.95 9.01 -8.51
N VAL A 158 -7.53 8.50 -9.67
CA VAL A 158 -8.27 8.66 -10.94
C VAL A 158 -9.67 8.04 -10.84
N ILE A 159 -9.78 6.83 -10.27
CA ILE A 159 -11.07 6.16 -10.05
C ILE A 159 -11.98 7.03 -9.17
N TYR A 160 -11.50 7.50 -8.03
CA TYR A 160 -12.30 8.34 -7.14
C TYR A 160 -12.72 9.66 -7.79
N LYS A 161 -11.84 10.32 -8.55
CA LYS A 161 -12.19 11.55 -9.28
C LYS A 161 -13.30 11.33 -10.31
N ILE A 162 -13.22 10.25 -11.08
CA ILE A 162 -14.23 9.89 -12.08
C ILE A 162 -15.56 9.53 -11.42
N GLN A 163 -15.54 8.64 -10.42
CA GLN A 163 -16.75 8.16 -9.74
C GLN A 163 -17.50 9.27 -9.02
N TYR A 164 -16.75 10.19 -8.38
CA TYR A 164 -17.34 11.19 -7.50
C TYR A 164 -17.32 12.61 -8.07
N LYS A 165 -16.89 12.79 -9.32
CA LYS A 165 -16.86 14.09 -10.03
C LYS A 165 -16.23 15.21 -9.18
N ASP A 166 -15.07 14.92 -8.60
CA ASP A 166 -14.31 15.83 -7.72
C ASP A 166 -15.07 16.31 -6.45
N LYS A 167 -16.17 15.64 -6.07
CA LYS A 167 -16.89 15.93 -4.80
C LYS A 167 -16.01 15.73 -3.57
N TYR A 168 -15.06 14.80 -3.65
CA TYR A 168 -14.07 14.51 -2.62
C TYR A 168 -12.66 14.84 -3.14
N LEU A 169 -11.63 14.60 -2.33
CA LEU A 169 -10.25 15.02 -2.62
C LEU A 169 -10.03 16.54 -2.57
N ILE A 170 -10.91 17.25 -1.85
CA ILE A 170 -10.92 18.71 -1.72
C ILE A 170 -9.94 19.26 -0.68
N ASN A 171 -9.18 18.39 0.01
CA ASN A 171 -8.27 18.83 1.04
C ASN A 171 -6.98 19.41 0.43
N LYS A 172 -7.02 20.70 0.11
CA LYS A 172 -5.90 21.46 -0.48
C LYS A 172 -4.67 21.59 0.40
N SER A 173 -4.75 21.23 1.70
CA SER A 173 -3.58 21.24 2.59
C SER A 173 -2.67 20.02 2.39
N LEU A 174 -3.12 19.02 1.63
CA LEU A 174 -2.36 17.82 1.33
C LEU A 174 -1.73 17.92 -0.06
N PRO A 175 -0.51 17.39 -0.25
CA PRO A 175 0.07 17.26 -1.58
C PRO A 175 -0.84 16.46 -2.52
N GLU A 176 -0.93 16.89 -3.77
CA GLU A 176 -1.63 16.16 -4.83
C GLU A 176 -0.88 14.86 -5.14
N ILE A 177 -1.60 13.72 -5.23
CA ILE A 177 -0.99 12.40 -5.42
C ILE A 177 -0.50 12.28 -6.87
N LEU A 178 -1.33 12.59 -7.87
CA LEU A 178 -0.95 12.51 -9.30
C LEU A 178 0.38 13.22 -9.64
N PRO A 179 0.60 14.52 -9.35
CA PRO A 179 1.88 15.18 -9.63
C PRO A 179 3.04 14.64 -8.78
N TRP A 180 2.75 14.16 -7.57
CA TRP A 180 3.76 13.60 -6.68
C TRP A 180 4.27 12.24 -7.16
N THR A 181 3.37 11.40 -7.67
CA THR A 181 3.65 10.11 -8.31
C THR A 181 4.40 10.32 -9.62
N GLU A 182 3.95 11.23 -10.48
CA GLU A 182 4.59 11.52 -11.78
C GLU A 182 6.07 11.90 -11.65
N LYS A 183 6.43 12.64 -10.59
CA LYS A 183 7.84 13.01 -10.30
C LYS A 183 8.71 11.86 -9.81
N ARG A 184 8.12 10.73 -9.41
CA ARG A 184 8.82 9.59 -8.76
C ARG A 184 8.84 8.34 -9.61
N LEU A 185 7.94 8.21 -10.58
CA LEU A 185 8.03 7.15 -11.58
C LEU A 185 9.24 7.39 -12.48
N GLN A 186 10.03 6.32 -12.67
CA GLN A 186 11.22 6.29 -13.52
C GLN A 186 11.03 5.37 -14.73
N ASP A 187 10.21 4.32 -14.56
CA ASP A 187 9.83 3.41 -15.63
C ASP A 187 8.94 4.12 -16.65
N LYS A 188 9.38 4.09 -17.92
CA LYS A 188 8.70 4.78 -19.04
C LYS A 188 7.30 4.23 -19.29
N ARG A 189 7.10 2.92 -19.12
CA ARG A 189 5.80 2.28 -19.34
C ARG A 189 4.84 2.68 -18.23
N LEU A 190 5.27 2.71 -16.97
CA LEU A 190 4.46 3.18 -15.85
C LEU A 190 4.06 4.65 -16.00
N LEU A 191 5.00 5.52 -16.44
CA LEU A 191 4.71 6.91 -16.77
C LEU A 191 3.69 7.05 -17.91
N GLN A 192 3.80 6.23 -18.95
CA GLN A 192 2.83 6.22 -20.05
C GLN A 192 1.42 5.86 -19.54
N ILE A 193 1.30 4.81 -18.72
CA ILE A 193 0.02 4.37 -18.14
C ILE A 193 -0.59 5.50 -17.30
N LEU A 194 0.20 6.13 -16.44
CA LEU A 194 -0.25 7.27 -15.63
C LEU A 194 -0.78 8.42 -16.51
N ASN A 195 -0.05 8.75 -17.58
CA ASN A 195 -0.44 9.82 -18.50
C ASN A 195 -1.73 9.49 -19.28
N GLU A 196 -1.94 8.22 -19.64
CA GLU A 196 -3.20 7.78 -20.24
C GLU A 196 -4.36 7.85 -19.24
N ALA A 197 -4.16 7.40 -18.00
CA ALA A 197 -5.16 7.49 -16.95
C ALA A 197 -5.58 8.94 -16.64
N LYS A 198 -4.62 9.88 -16.59
CA LYS A 198 -4.89 11.31 -16.38
C LYS A 198 -5.81 11.91 -17.46
N LYS A 199 -5.79 11.39 -18.69
CA LYS A 199 -6.68 11.86 -19.79
C LYS A 199 -8.15 11.47 -19.57
N LEU A 200 -8.42 10.49 -18.71
CA LEU A 200 -9.78 10.03 -18.36
C LEU A 200 -10.44 10.94 -17.32
N LEU A 201 -9.66 11.77 -16.63
CA LEU A 201 -10.19 12.68 -15.63
C LEU A 201 -11.24 13.60 -16.26
N PRO A 202 -12.32 13.93 -15.53
CA PRO A 202 -13.26 14.93 -15.98
C PRO A 202 -12.46 16.17 -16.38
N LYS A 203 -12.71 16.71 -17.58
CA LYS A 203 -12.25 18.06 -17.89
C LYS A 203 -12.78 18.91 -16.75
N SER A 204 -11.87 19.50 -15.97
CA SER A 204 -12.27 20.39 -14.89
C SER A 204 -13.36 21.27 -15.43
N SER A 205 -14.48 21.35 -14.70
CA SER A 205 -15.48 22.37 -14.97
C SER A 205 -14.73 23.68 -14.86
N GLN A 206 -14.26 24.20 -16.00
CA GLN A 206 -13.52 25.45 -16.09
C GLN A 206 -14.50 26.55 -15.68
N LYS A 207 -14.60 26.80 -14.38
CA LYS A 207 -15.17 27.98 -13.77
C LYS A 207 -14.45 28.25 -12.46
#